data_AF-A0A0B1ZW96-F1
#
_entry.id   AF-A0A0B1ZW96-F1
#
_cell.length_a   1.000
_cell.length_b   1.000
_cell.length_c   1.000
_cell.angle_alpha   90.00
_cell.angle_beta   90.00
_cell.angle_gamma   90.00
#
_symmetry.space_group_name_H-M   'P 1'
#
loop_
_entity.id
_entity.type
_entity.pdbx_description
1 polymer ?
#
loop_
_entity_poly.entity_id
_entity_poly.type
_entity_poly.pdbx_seq_one_letter_code
_entity_poly.pdbx_strand_id
1 'polypeptide(L)'
;MVSAAFVSATGALAQDIVYQPTDPTFGGNPFNSAHLLGIANAQNTYKDPNSSSSSSQADIFARQLQSRLLSALSSQIVDAIFGENPQQSGTISFGGQTITFDRGLTDVTLNITNDDTGEVTTIVVPTFVDVN
;
A
#
# COMPACT_ATOMS: atom_id res chain seq x y z
N MET A 1 -8.03 97.76 -5.59
CA MET A 1 -7.57 96.74 -6.55
C MET A 1 -7.85 95.39 -5.90
N VAL A 2 -8.79 94.61 -6.43
CA VAL A 2 -9.20 93.32 -5.86
C VAL A 2 -8.51 92.22 -6.68
N SER A 3 -7.60 91.47 -6.06
CA SER A 3 -7.01 90.27 -6.67
C SER A 3 -7.91 89.07 -6.38
N ALA A 4 -8.46 88.46 -7.43
CA ALA A 4 -9.17 87.20 -7.35
C ALA A 4 -8.17 86.04 -7.52
N ALA A 5 -8.07 85.17 -6.51
CA ALA A 5 -7.29 83.93 -6.59
C ALA A 5 -8.19 82.80 -7.14
N PHE A 6 -7.76 82.17 -8.24
CA PHE A 6 -8.47 81.08 -8.89
C PHE A 6 -7.98 79.74 -8.31
N VAL A 7 -8.87 79.00 -7.66
CA VAL A 7 -8.58 77.64 -7.16
C VAL A 7 -8.96 76.64 -8.26
N SER A 8 -7.97 75.99 -8.85
CA SER A 8 -8.16 74.91 -9.81
C SER A 8 -8.50 73.61 -9.08
N ALA A 9 -9.66 73.03 -9.38
CA ALA A 9 -10.06 71.72 -8.86
C ALA A 9 -9.25 70.61 -9.55
N THR A 10 -8.44 69.87 -8.79
CA THR A 10 -7.80 68.63 -9.25
C THR A 10 -8.85 67.53 -9.33
N GLY A 11 -9.03 66.95 -10.52
CA GLY A 11 -9.96 65.84 -10.75
C GLY A 11 -9.58 64.59 -9.96
N ALA A 12 -10.57 63.93 -9.36
CA ALA A 12 -10.36 62.67 -8.66
C ALA A 12 -10.03 61.54 -9.66
N LEU A 13 -8.89 60.87 -9.45
CA LEU A 13 -8.50 59.70 -10.21
C LEU A 13 -9.20 58.47 -9.62
N ALA A 14 -10.19 57.94 -10.32
CA ALA A 14 -10.82 56.67 -10.00
C ALA A 14 -10.56 55.68 -11.14
N GLN A 15 -10.25 54.44 -10.78
CA GLN A 15 -10.07 53.33 -11.70
C GLN A 15 -11.15 52.27 -11.46
N ASP A 16 -11.44 51.49 -12.49
CA ASP A 16 -12.41 50.41 -12.39
C ASP A 16 -11.89 49.29 -11.50
N ILE A 17 -12.79 48.69 -10.71
CA ILE A 17 -12.46 47.53 -9.87
C ILE A 17 -13.03 46.30 -10.57
N VAL A 18 -12.14 45.56 -11.23
CA VAL A 18 -12.51 44.27 -11.84
C VAL A 18 -12.34 43.17 -10.79
N TYR A 19 -13.43 42.48 -10.47
CA TYR A 19 -13.39 41.30 -9.62
C TYR A 19 -12.89 40.09 -10.42
N GLN A 20 -11.87 39.41 -9.89
CA GLN A 20 -11.46 38.10 -10.37
C GLN A 20 -11.42 37.12 -9.19
N PRO A 21 -12.07 35.95 -9.29
CA PRO A 21 -11.96 34.90 -8.30
C PRO A 21 -10.50 34.44 -8.11
N THR A 22 -10.12 34.10 -6.89
CA THR A 22 -8.78 33.56 -6.60
C THR A 22 -8.65 32.09 -6.98
N ASP A 23 -9.77 31.35 -6.92
CA ASP A 23 -9.84 29.94 -7.27
C ASP A 23 -9.96 29.77 -8.81
N PRO A 24 -9.04 29.01 -9.43
CA PRO A 24 -9.07 28.71 -10.86
C PRO A 24 -10.41 28.15 -11.37
N THR A 25 -11.14 27.41 -10.53
CA THR A 25 -12.38 26.73 -10.92
C THR A 25 -13.53 27.69 -11.25
N PHE A 26 -13.47 28.93 -10.75
CA PHE A 26 -14.45 29.98 -11.02
C PHE A 26 -13.96 31.03 -12.03
N GLY A 27 -12.91 30.72 -12.81
CA GLY A 27 -12.32 31.67 -13.78
C GLY A 27 -11.21 32.55 -13.21
N GLY A 28 -10.63 32.13 -12.08
CA GLY A 28 -9.45 32.73 -11.47
C GLY A 28 -8.14 32.39 -12.17
N ASN A 29 -7.03 32.84 -11.59
CA ASN A 29 -5.69 32.58 -12.14
C ASN A 29 -5.31 31.08 -11.97
N PRO A 30 -5.04 30.32 -13.06
CA PRO A 30 -4.72 28.89 -12.99
C PRO A 30 -3.43 28.56 -12.23
N PHE A 31 -2.50 29.51 -12.10
CA PHE A 31 -1.27 29.33 -11.33
C PHE A 31 -1.50 29.21 -9.82
N ASN A 32 -2.70 29.57 -9.32
CA ASN A 32 -3.04 29.43 -7.90
C ASN A 32 -3.36 27.98 -7.48
N SER A 33 -3.59 27.08 -8.44
CA SER A 33 -4.02 25.69 -8.20
C SER A 33 -3.12 24.94 -7.20
N ALA A 34 -1.81 24.91 -7.44
CA ALA A 34 -0.87 24.16 -6.60
C ALA A 34 -0.82 24.69 -5.15
N HIS A 35 -0.89 26.02 -4.98
CA HIS A 35 -0.89 26.64 -3.66
C HIS A 35 -2.18 26.34 -2.87
N LEU A 36 -3.34 26.49 -3.53
CA LEU A 36 -4.64 26.20 -2.92
C LEU A 36 -4.78 24.71 -2.53
N LEU A 37 -4.32 23.81 -3.39
CA LEU A 37 -4.27 22.36 -3.09
C LEU A 37 -3.31 22.05 -1.94
N GLY A 38 -2.17 22.73 -1.87
CA GLY A 38 -1.22 22.57 -0.77
C GLY A 38 -1.81 22.97 0.59
N ILE A 39 -2.50 24.11 0.64
CA ILE A 39 -3.21 24.57 1.85
C ILE A 39 -4.34 23.60 2.22
N ALA A 40 -5.13 23.17 1.25
CA ALA A 40 -6.22 22.23 1.47
C ALA A 40 -5.75 20.90 2.06
N ASN A 41 -4.64 20.34 1.54
CA ASN A 41 -4.05 19.11 2.08
C ASN A 41 -3.47 19.31 3.49
N ALA A 42 -2.84 20.46 3.76
CA ALA A 42 -2.29 20.77 5.09
C ALA A 42 -3.38 20.92 6.16
N GLN A 43 -4.56 21.40 5.78
CA GLN A 43 -5.73 21.52 6.67
C GLN A 43 -6.59 20.24 6.71
N ASN A 44 -6.32 19.26 5.85
CA ASN A 44 -7.12 18.05 5.75
C ASN A 44 -6.90 17.14 6.97
N THR A 45 -7.88 17.15 7.88
CA THR A 45 -7.94 16.29 9.06
C THR A 45 -8.58 14.93 8.80
N TYR A 46 -9.17 14.71 7.62
CA TYR A 46 -9.64 13.39 7.21
C TYR A 46 -8.42 12.51 6.93
N LYS A 47 -8.41 11.34 7.56
CA LYS A 47 -7.43 10.28 7.37
C LYS A 47 -8.21 9.01 7.05
N ASP A 48 -7.65 8.19 6.19
CA ASP A 48 -8.23 6.91 5.87
C ASP A 48 -8.30 6.07 7.17
N PRO A 49 -9.49 5.61 7.62
CA PRO A 49 -9.60 4.76 8.81
C PRO A 49 -8.85 3.42 8.65
N ASN A 50 -8.53 3.01 7.42
CA ASN A 50 -7.71 1.83 7.11
C ASN A 50 -6.23 2.17 6.87
N SER A 51 -5.83 3.45 6.96
CA SER A 51 -4.42 3.85 6.93
C SER A 51 -3.80 3.49 8.28
N SER A 52 -3.37 2.23 8.40
CA SER A 52 -2.74 1.63 9.58
C SER A 52 -1.42 2.30 9.95
N SER A 53 -1.42 3.52 10.47
CA SER A 53 -0.22 4.27 10.86
C SER A 53 0.24 4.02 12.29
N SER A 54 -0.17 2.91 12.90
CA SER A 54 0.30 2.46 14.21
C SER A 54 0.06 0.97 14.32
N SER A 55 0.96 0.15 13.76
CA SER A 55 1.04 -1.23 14.23
C SER A 55 1.46 -1.19 15.69
N SER A 56 0.61 -1.68 16.59
CA SER A 56 0.99 -1.77 18.00
C SER A 56 2.25 -2.64 18.12
N GLN A 57 3.04 -2.46 19.17
CA GLN A 57 4.20 -3.33 19.41
C GLN A 57 3.80 -4.81 19.46
N ALA A 58 2.56 -5.11 19.90
CA ALA A 58 1.99 -6.45 19.87
C ALA A 58 1.78 -6.96 18.44
N ASP A 59 1.29 -6.12 17.50
CA ASP A 59 1.15 -6.48 16.09
C ASP A 59 2.51 -6.75 15.43
N ILE A 60 3.52 -5.94 15.75
CA ILE A 60 4.90 -6.13 15.26
C ILE A 60 5.46 -7.46 15.76
N PHE A 61 5.29 -7.74 17.05
CA PHE A 61 5.71 -9.01 17.66
C PHE A 61 4.98 -10.21 17.06
N ALA A 62 3.66 -10.13 16.88
CA ALA A 62 2.85 -11.19 16.30
C ALA A 62 3.30 -11.52 14.86
N ARG A 63 3.56 -10.50 14.04
CA ARG A 63 4.11 -10.68 12.69
C ARG A 63 5.51 -11.29 12.71
N GLN A 64 6.37 -10.87 13.63
CA GLN A 64 7.71 -11.43 13.77
C GLN A 64 7.70 -12.89 14.26
N LEU A 65 6.77 -13.25 15.14
CA LEU A 65 6.56 -14.62 15.57
C LEU A 65 6.05 -15.48 14.41
N GLN A 66 5.04 -14.97 13.69
CA GLN A 66 4.48 -15.65 12.52
C GLN A 66 5.53 -15.93 11.45
N SER A 67 6.39 -14.96 11.13
CA SER A 67 7.44 -15.15 10.14
C SER A 67 8.47 -16.19 10.57
N ARG A 68 8.84 -16.23 11.85
CA ARG A 68 9.75 -17.26 12.40
C ARG A 68 9.12 -18.64 12.36
N LEU A 69 7.85 -18.78 12.75
CA LEU A 69 7.12 -20.04 12.70
C LEU A 69 6.99 -20.55 11.27
N LEU A 70 6.65 -19.66 10.33
CA LEU A 70 6.56 -20.00 8.91
C LEU A 70 7.90 -20.43 8.35
N SER A 71 8.99 -19.77 8.72
CA SER A 71 10.35 -20.16 8.30
C SER A 71 10.73 -21.54 8.85
N ALA A 72 10.44 -21.83 10.12
CA ALA A 72 10.75 -23.13 10.72
C ALA A 72 9.94 -24.26 10.08
N LEU A 73 8.64 -24.02 9.82
CA LEU A 73 7.78 -24.96 9.10
C LEU A 73 8.25 -25.18 7.67
N SER A 74 8.62 -24.11 6.96
CA SER A 74 9.16 -24.22 5.60
C SER A 74 10.41 -25.10 5.58
N SER A 75 11.32 -24.94 6.55
CA SER A 75 12.50 -25.79 6.67
C SER A 75 12.13 -27.25 6.94
N GLN A 76 11.18 -27.52 7.85
CA GLN A 76 10.71 -28.88 8.11
C GLN A 76 10.05 -29.54 6.88
N ILE A 77 9.27 -28.79 6.10
CA ILE A 77 8.68 -29.27 4.84
C ILE A 77 9.77 -29.60 3.83
N VAL A 78 10.74 -28.70 3.67
CA VAL A 78 11.88 -28.91 2.77
C VAL A 78 12.69 -30.14 3.19
N ASP A 79 13.00 -30.30 4.47
CA ASP A 79 13.73 -31.45 5.00
C ASP A 79 12.93 -32.75 4.83
N ALA A 80 11.60 -32.73 5.03
CA ALA A 80 10.75 -33.90 4.81
C ALA A 80 10.69 -34.34 3.34
N ILE A 81 10.84 -33.40 2.40
CA ILE A 81 10.79 -33.66 0.96
C ILE A 81 12.17 -33.99 0.37
N PHE A 82 13.22 -33.28 0.82
CA PHE A 82 14.55 -33.25 0.20
C PHE A 82 15.68 -33.64 1.15
N GLY A 83 15.41 -33.87 2.44
CA GLY A 83 16.42 -34.24 3.43
C GLY A 83 16.92 -35.68 3.28
N GLU A 84 17.70 -36.14 4.26
CA GLU A 84 18.40 -37.43 4.22
C GLU A 84 17.44 -38.64 4.21
N ASN A 85 16.22 -38.49 4.75
CA ASN A 85 15.17 -39.52 4.75
C ASN A 85 13.87 -38.92 4.16
N PRO A 86 13.83 -38.71 2.84
CA PRO A 86 12.72 -38.00 2.24
C PRO A 86 11.48 -38.89 2.21
N GLN A 87 10.33 -38.33 2.60
CA GLN A 87 9.06 -39.03 2.58
C GLN A 87 8.42 -38.95 1.19
N GLN A 88 7.74 -40.03 0.76
CA GLN A 88 7.04 -40.06 -0.52
C GLN A 88 5.83 -39.12 -0.54
N SER A 89 5.16 -38.97 0.61
CA SER A 89 3.99 -38.12 0.76
C SER A 89 3.81 -37.70 2.22
N GLY A 90 3.17 -36.57 2.46
CA GLY A 90 2.82 -36.12 3.81
C GLY A 90 1.74 -35.04 3.82
N THR A 91 1.16 -34.83 5.00
CA THR A 91 0.12 -33.82 5.24
C THR A 91 0.47 -33.00 6.47
N ILE A 92 0.43 -31.68 6.33
CA ILE A 92 0.77 -30.72 7.37
C ILE A 92 -0.33 -29.66 7.41
N SER A 93 -0.89 -29.38 8.58
CA SER A 93 -1.89 -28.32 8.76
C SER A 93 -1.27 -27.15 9.53
N PHE A 94 -1.44 -25.93 9.02
CA PHE A 94 -0.96 -24.71 9.65
C PHE A 94 -1.86 -23.52 9.33
N GLY A 95 -2.32 -22.82 10.38
CA GLY A 95 -2.98 -21.52 10.24
C GLY A 95 -4.24 -21.54 9.38
N GLY A 96 -5.06 -22.60 9.48
CA GLY A 96 -6.27 -22.78 8.65
C GLY A 96 -5.98 -23.18 7.21
N GLN A 97 -4.79 -23.70 6.92
CA GLN A 97 -4.44 -24.27 5.63
C GLN A 97 -3.89 -25.69 5.82
N THR A 98 -4.34 -26.60 4.98
CA THR A 98 -3.85 -27.97 4.89
C THR A 98 -2.94 -28.12 3.67
N ILE A 99 -1.67 -28.42 3.91
CA ILE A 99 -0.64 -28.62 2.90
C ILE A 99 -0.42 -30.13 2.75
N THR A 100 -0.68 -30.67 1.58
CA THR A 100 -0.28 -32.03 1.21
C THR A 100 0.87 -31.97 0.22
N PHE A 101 1.82 -32.88 0.32
CA PHE A 101 2.86 -33.03 -0.69
C PHE A 101 2.94 -34.48 -1.14
N ASP A 102 3.21 -34.66 -2.42
CA ASP A 102 3.46 -35.94 -3.07
C ASP A 102 4.71 -35.84 -3.92
N ARG A 103 5.68 -36.71 -3.65
CA ARG A 103 6.94 -36.78 -4.36
C ARG A 103 6.82 -37.80 -5.48
N GLY A 104 6.86 -37.32 -6.71
CA GLY A 104 7.00 -38.14 -7.91
C GLY A 104 8.46 -38.51 -8.19
N LEU A 105 8.68 -39.17 -9.33
CA LEU A 105 10.01 -39.60 -9.77
C LEU A 105 10.88 -38.42 -10.24
N THR A 106 10.27 -37.39 -10.81
CA THR A 106 10.95 -36.23 -11.42
C THR A 106 10.56 -34.90 -10.80
N ASP A 107 9.47 -34.87 -10.03
CA ASP A 107 8.85 -33.65 -9.52
C ASP A 107 8.20 -33.90 -8.16
N VAL A 108 8.10 -32.87 -7.34
CA VAL A 108 7.31 -32.87 -6.10
C VAL A 108 6.12 -31.94 -6.31
N THR A 109 4.92 -32.43 -6.03
CA THR A 109 3.69 -31.64 -6.08
C THR A 109 3.26 -31.27 -4.66
N LEU A 110 3.13 -29.98 -4.38
CA LEU A 110 2.54 -29.44 -3.17
C LEU A 110 1.13 -28.94 -3.48
N ASN A 111 0.20 -29.26 -2.61
CA ASN A 111 -1.18 -28.81 -2.71
C ASN A 111 -1.59 -28.15 -1.39
N ILE A 112 -1.82 -26.85 -1.44
CA ILE A 112 -2.19 -26.02 -0.29
C ILE A 112 -3.68 -25.75 -0.38
N THR A 113 -4.45 -26.29 0.56
CA THR A 113 -5.89 -26.10 0.67
C THR A 113 -6.18 -25.12 1.79
N ASN A 114 -6.94 -24.07 1.53
CA ASN A 114 -7.49 -23.19 2.56
C ASN A 114 -8.72 -23.85 3.19
N ASP A 115 -8.69 -24.06 4.51
CA ASP A 115 -9.73 -24.79 5.23
C ASP A 115 -11.03 -23.96 5.38
N ASP A 116 -10.94 -22.62 5.30
CA ASP A 116 -12.10 -21.72 5.42
C ASP A 116 -12.78 -21.47 4.08
N THR A 117 -12.01 -21.28 2.99
CA THR A 117 -12.53 -20.96 1.65
C THR A 117 -12.64 -22.17 0.72
N GLY A 118 -11.92 -23.25 1.01
CA GLY A 118 -11.78 -24.41 0.14
C GLY A 118 -10.90 -24.15 -1.09
N GLU A 119 -10.25 -23.00 -1.18
CA GLU A 119 -9.35 -22.67 -2.28
C GLU A 119 -8.12 -23.57 -2.29
N VAL A 120 -7.75 -24.09 -3.46
CA VAL A 120 -6.61 -24.99 -3.63
C VAL A 120 -5.56 -24.33 -4.51
N THR A 121 -4.36 -24.18 -3.96
CA THR A 121 -3.16 -23.72 -4.67
C THR A 121 -2.21 -24.90 -4.87
N THR A 122 -1.93 -25.24 -6.13
CA THR A 122 -0.98 -26.31 -6.48
C THR A 122 0.35 -25.72 -6.92
N ILE A 123 1.45 -26.22 -6.34
CA ILE A 123 2.82 -25.82 -6.65
C ILE A 123 3.59 -27.07 -7.06
N VAL A 124 4.17 -27.09 -8.25
CA VAL A 124 4.99 -28.21 -8.74
C VAL A 124 6.45 -27.77 -8.75
N VAL A 125 7.30 -28.51 -8.06
CA VAL A 125 8.73 -28.27 -7.96
C VAL A 125 9.49 -29.41 -8.65
N PRO A 126 10.21 -29.15 -9.75
CA PRO A 126 11.00 -30.18 -10.40
C PRO A 126 12.18 -30.58 -9.51
N THR A 127 12.43 -31.88 -9.38
CA THR A 127 13.59 -32.39 -8.67
C THR A 127 14.66 -32.74 -9.69
N PHE A 128 15.75 -31.98 -9.72
CA PHE A 128 16.92 -32.35 -10.50
C PHE A 128 17.54 -33.59 -9.85
N VAL A 129 17.34 -34.75 -10.47
CA VAL A 129 18.17 -35.93 -10.21
C VAL A 129 19.39 -35.76 -11.09
N ASP A 130 20.52 -35.31 -10.52
CA ASP A 130 21.81 -35.42 -11.20
C ASP A 130 22.09 -36.91 -11.40
N VAL A 131 21.94 -37.36 -12.64
CA VAL A 131 22.37 -38.69 -13.07
C VAL A 131 23.90 -38.69 -13.12
N ASN A 132 24.54 -39.31 -12.12
CA ASN A 132 25.94 -39.71 -12.21
C ASN A 132 26.09 -41.21 -11.96
#